data_AF-A0A819BHQ3-F1
#
_entry.id   AF-A0A819BHQ3-F1
#
_cell.length_a   1.000
_cell.length_b   1.000
_cell.length_c   1.000
_cell.angle_alpha   90.00
_cell.angle_beta   90.00
_cell.angle_gamma   90.00
#
_symmetry.space_group_name_H-M   'P 1'
#
loop_
_entity.id
_entity.type
_entity.pdbx_description
1 polymer ?
#
loop_
_entity_poly.entity_id
_entity_poly.type
_entity_poly.pdbx_seq_one_letter_code
_entity_poly.pdbx_strand_id
1 'polypeptide(L)'
;MEAKLAEFRKSHAQKQPSINWRTTVSGLTSIFSNSAKQSFETNVKKDEDESEESVSVINWQIILIKFFVWLTLFIIFIRIEFGAVYFIISLLYIIWSSLSAHRRRTNELSAYSVFNPNCEKIQGTFSAEDYDRQLRRGVKRLCNSSVIKYQWRPIVDDEYLRLPNFQSMIVAHIKDRRLTPEIISLINNIYPWTNSLKHIRRIHNSDILLYPLNFQQPLHQDLFEKYFDNETKIINIPENPCLLKWQYDKCIKEHWSNIIFRENKIIEQSQLKKDLTENDEIILDLLKKIQDNDQDSHCAIIVDNEQQIPLVGTRDYRHEHPLQHSTMVAIDLLAANSIYSRENFLEKFLEKKEKKAYLLNGCSIYLTHEPCIMCAMALLHSRISNVYYLKENQHVGALGSKYKLHTLKKTNHRFTVYQLEQINLTDNMNTSE
;
A
#
# COMPACT_ATOMS: atom_id res chain seq x y z
N MET A 1 10.75 23.31 -22.91
CA MET A 1 9.43 22.76 -23.29
C MET A 1 8.41 22.92 -22.17
N GLU A 2 8.72 22.50 -20.94
CA GLU A 2 7.83 22.66 -19.77
C GLU A 2 7.47 24.12 -19.44
N ALA A 3 8.41 25.05 -19.57
CA ALA A 3 8.15 26.48 -19.38
C ALA A 3 7.10 27.03 -20.37
N LYS A 4 7.22 26.66 -21.66
CA LYS A 4 6.25 27.02 -22.71
C LYS A 4 4.88 26.37 -22.50
N LEU A 5 4.86 25.12 -22.00
CA LEU A 5 3.61 24.44 -21.60
C LEU A 5 2.96 25.09 -20.38
N ALA A 6 3.74 25.63 -19.44
CA ALA A 6 3.23 26.35 -18.28
C ALA A 6 2.61 27.70 -18.66
N GLU A 7 3.22 28.45 -19.59
CA GLU A 7 2.63 29.66 -20.18
C GLU A 7 1.33 29.36 -20.93
N PHE A 8 1.33 28.31 -21.75
CA PHE A 8 0.13 27.88 -22.47
C PHE A 8 -1.03 27.55 -21.50
N ARG A 9 -0.76 26.81 -20.42
CA ARG A 9 -1.74 26.49 -19.38
C ARG A 9 -2.29 27.73 -18.67
N LYS A 10 -1.45 28.73 -18.37
CA LYS A 10 -1.89 30.01 -17.79
C LYS A 10 -2.84 30.77 -18.72
N SER A 11 -2.53 30.81 -20.02
CA SER A 11 -3.37 31.51 -21.01
C SER A 11 -4.74 30.85 -21.23
N HIS A 12 -4.83 29.53 -21.03
CA HIS A 12 -6.08 28.78 -21.16
C HIS A 12 -6.92 28.75 -19.88
N ALA A 13 -6.30 28.83 -18.70
CA ALA A 13 -7.01 28.91 -17.42
C ALA A 13 -7.89 30.17 -17.31
N GLN A 14 -7.48 31.29 -17.92
CA GLN A 14 -8.27 32.53 -17.98
C GLN A 14 -9.47 32.47 -18.95
N LYS A 15 -9.56 31.45 -19.82
CA LYS A 15 -10.60 31.37 -20.87
C LYS A 15 -11.69 30.33 -20.59
N GLN A 16 -11.61 29.55 -19.52
CA GLN A 16 -12.67 28.61 -19.18
C GLN A 16 -13.82 29.33 -18.48
N PRO A 17 -15.08 29.22 -18.97
CA PRO A 17 -16.22 29.80 -18.29
C PRO A 17 -16.35 29.20 -16.89
N SER A 18 -16.61 30.03 -15.89
CA SER A 18 -16.90 29.63 -14.51
C SER A 18 -18.21 28.83 -14.49
N ILE A 19 -18.12 27.51 -14.60
CA ILE A 19 -19.30 26.65 -14.52
C ILE A 19 -19.77 26.61 -13.06
N ASN A 20 -21.02 27.05 -12.86
CA ASN A 20 -21.67 27.38 -11.59
C ASN A 20 -22.02 26.15 -10.70
N TRP A 21 -21.57 24.93 -11.03
CA TRP A 21 -21.76 23.72 -10.18
C TRP A 21 -20.70 23.61 -9.07
N ARG A 22 -19.57 24.31 -9.19
CA ARG A 22 -18.46 24.28 -8.23
C ARG A 22 -18.86 24.75 -6.83
N THR A 23 -19.86 25.63 -6.71
CA THR A 23 -20.44 26.08 -5.44
C THR A 23 -21.22 24.99 -4.70
N THR A 24 -21.90 24.09 -5.41
CA THR A 24 -22.67 22.98 -4.82
C THR A 24 -21.75 21.89 -4.27
N VAL A 25 -20.61 21.66 -4.94
CA VAL A 25 -19.62 20.64 -4.53
C VAL A 25 -18.61 21.19 -3.51
N SER A 26 -18.38 22.51 -3.50
CA SER A 26 -17.65 23.21 -2.44
C SER A 26 -18.19 22.92 -1.04
N GLY A 27 -19.51 22.78 -0.90
CA GLY A 27 -20.16 22.44 0.37
C GLY A 27 -19.73 21.07 0.87
N LEU A 28 -19.77 20.04 0.01
CA LEU A 28 -19.31 18.69 0.34
C LEU A 28 -17.80 18.63 0.56
N THR A 29 -16.98 19.34 -0.21
CA THR A 29 -15.54 19.40 0.05
C THR A 29 -15.21 20.17 1.32
N SER A 30 -15.99 21.19 1.69
CA SER A 30 -15.85 21.87 2.98
C SER A 30 -16.31 20.98 4.14
N ILE A 31 -17.34 20.16 3.95
CA ILE A 31 -17.79 19.16 4.94
C ILE A 31 -16.81 18.00 5.01
N PHE A 32 -16.13 17.60 3.93
CA PHE A 32 -15.09 16.57 3.93
C PHE A 32 -13.77 17.09 4.48
N SER A 33 -13.32 18.27 4.06
CA SER A 33 -12.15 18.92 4.63
C SER A 33 -12.41 19.27 6.08
N ASN A 34 -13.60 19.74 6.44
CA ASN A 34 -13.96 20.03 7.82
C ASN A 34 -14.31 18.77 8.59
N SER A 35 -14.81 17.67 8.04
CA SER A 35 -15.10 16.45 8.81
C SER A 35 -13.85 15.57 8.93
N ALA A 36 -12.94 15.59 7.95
CA ALA A 36 -11.63 14.97 8.04
C ALA A 36 -10.70 15.82 8.92
N LYS A 37 -10.65 17.15 8.74
CA LYS A 37 -10.04 18.06 9.72
C LYS A 37 -10.73 17.96 11.06
N GLN A 38 -12.05 17.89 11.18
CA GLN A 38 -12.72 17.79 12.48
C GLN A 38 -12.51 16.42 13.07
N SER A 39 -12.40 15.32 12.33
CA SER A 39 -12.00 14.03 12.91
C SER A 39 -10.54 14.03 13.38
N PHE A 40 -9.65 14.71 12.65
CA PHE A 40 -8.23 14.85 12.97
C PHE A 40 -7.98 15.88 14.08
N GLU A 41 -8.59 17.06 14.01
CA GLU A 41 -8.71 18.12 15.02
C GLU A 41 -9.57 17.69 16.19
N THR A 42 -10.50 16.73 16.12
CA THR A 42 -11.15 16.13 17.31
C THR A 42 -10.30 15.04 17.93
N ASN A 43 -9.34 14.47 17.21
CA ASN A 43 -8.31 13.64 17.83
C ASN A 43 -7.23 14.54 18.45
N VAL A 44 -6.83 15.63 17.80
CA VAL A 44 -5.90 16.64 18.34
C VAL A 44 -6.54 17.48 19.45
N LYS A 45 -7.82 17.88 19.35
CA LYS A 45 -8.60 18.53 20.43
C LYS A 45 -9.10 17.55 21.46
N LYS A 46 -9.28 16.25 21.20
CA LYS A 46 -9.40 15.29 22.32
C LYS A 46 -8.10 15.24 23.11
N ASP A 47 -6.97 15.34 22.44
CA ASP A 47 -5.66 15.36 23.09
C ASP A 47 -5.34 16.73 23.75
N GLU A 48 -5.89 17.86 23.25
CA GLU A 48 -5.76 19.22 23.82
C GLU A 48 -6.86 19.56 24.87
N ASP A 49 -8.13 19.22 24.64
CA ASP A 49 -9.26 19.44 25.58
C ASP A 49 -9.18 18.50 26.80
N GLU A 50 -8.62 17.27 26.67
CA GLU A 50 -8.26 16.47 27.86
C GLU A 50 -7.10 17.09 28.67
N SER A 51 -6.39 18.08 28.13
CA SER A 51 -5.27 18.75 28.80
C SER A 51 -5.61 20.13 29.39
N GLU A 52 -6.76 20.72 29.07
CA GLU A 52 -7.17 22.03 29.63
C GLU A 52 -8.33 21.96 30.66
N GLU A 53 -9.06 20.84 30.79
CA GLU A 53 -10.19 20.75 31.73
C GLU A 53 -9.87 20.23 33.16
N SER A 54 -8.61 20.29 33.60
CA SER A 54 -8.26 19.95 34.99
C SER A 54 -7.20 20.83 35.65
N VAL A 55 -7.17 22.13 35.37
CA VAL A 55 -6.68 23.07 36.41
C VAL A 55 -7.82 23.34 37.37
N SER A 56 -8.13 22.33 38.19
CA SER A 56 -8.89 22.57 39.41
C SER A 56 -8.13 23.61 40.22
N VAL A 57 -8.77 24.75 40.48
CA VAL A 57 -8.34 25.65 41.54
C VAL A 57 -8.31 24.79 42.79
N ILE A 58 -7.11 24.41 43.23
CA ILE A 58 -6.91 23.61 44.43
C ILE A 58 -7.49 24.43 45.57
N ASN A 59 -8.68 24.04 46.03
CA ASN A 59 -9.34 24.69 47.15
C ASN A 59 -8.54 24.32 48.40
N TRP A 60 -7.56 25.15 48.78
CA TRP A 60 -6.74 25.00 49.98
C TRP A 60 -7.59 24.75 51.24
N GLN A 61 -8.82 25.26 51.25
CA GLN A 61 -9.83 25.00 52.27
C GLN A 61 -10.18 23.50 52.41
N ILE A 62 -10.31 22.76 51.31
CA ILE A 62 -10.63 21.32 51.32
C ILE A 62 -9.44 20.50 51.85
N ILE A 63 -8.20 20.90 51.51
CA ILE A 63 -6.99 20.26 52.03
C ILE A 63 -6.85 20.51 53.53
N LEU A 64 -7.10 21.74 53.99
CA LEU A 64 -7.09 22.08 55.41
C LEU A 64 -8.14 21.30 56.21
N ILE A 65 -9.37 21.18 55.69
CA ILE A 65 -10.43 20.39 56.34
C ILE A 65 -10.01 18.92 56.47
N LYS A 66 -9.45 18.32 55.40
CA LYS A 66 -8.96 16.94 55.44
C LYS A 66 -7.83 16.75 56.45
N PHE A 67 -6.93 17.73 56.57
CA PHE A 67 -5.85 17.69 57.56
C PHE A 67 -6.38 17.73 59.00
N PHE A 68 -7.34 18.61 59.30
CA PHE A 68 -7.93 18.68 60.64
C PHE A 68 -8.70 17.41 60.99
N VAL A 69 -9.46 16.84 60.05
CA VAL A 69 -10.15 15.54 60.26
C VAL A 69 -9.13 14.44 60.54
N TRP A 70 -8.05 14.36 59.76
CA TRP A 70 -6.97 13.40 59.98
C TRP A 70 -6.30 13.58 61.36
N LEU A 71 -6.01 14.82 61.77
CA LEU A 71 -5.40 15.13 63.06
C LEU A 71 -6.30 14.71 64.24
N THR A 72 -7.62 14.96 64.15
CA THR A 72 -8.56 14.55 65.19
C THR A 72 -8.62 13.02 65.34
N LEU A 73 -8.67 12.28 64.23
CA LEU A 73 -8.62 10.82 64.24
C LEU A 73 -7.29 10.32 64.82
N PHE A 74 -6.17 10.93 64.45
CA PHE A 74 -4.87 10.55 64.99
C PHE A 74 -4.79 10.70 66.52
N ILE A 75 -5.33 11.79 67.08
CA ILE A 75 -5.39 12.00 68.54
C ILE A 75 -6.25 10.94 69.22
N ILE A 76 -7.37 10.55 68.61
CA ILE A 76 -8.24 9.46 69.11
C ILE A 76 -7.46 8.13 69.10
N PHE A 77 -6.73 7.81 68.03
CA PHE A 77 -5.95 6.57 67.95
C PHE A 77 -4.75 6.55 68.90
N ILE A 78 -4.16 7.70 69.26
CA ILE A 78 -3.16 7.78 70.33
C ILE A 78 -3.78 7.39 71.69
N ARG A 79 -5.02 7.81 71.96
CA ARG A 79 -5.73 7.44 73.21
C ARG A 79 -6.07 5.96 73.28
N ILE A 80 -6.17 5.28 72.14
CA ILE A 80 -6.44 3.85 72.03
C ILE A 80 -5.11 3.05 71.97
N GLU A 81 -3.96 3.69 72.18
CA GLU A 81 -2.60 3.10 72.09
C GLU A 81 -2.23 2.55 70.68
N PHE A 82 -3.02 2.87 69.65
CA PHE A 82 -2.84 2.43 68.26
C PHE A 82 -2.31 3.52 67.31
N GLY A 83 -1.87 4.66 67.85
CA GLY A 83 -1.46 5.84 67.07
C GLY A 83 -0.37 5.55 66.03
N ALA A 84 0.65 4.75 66.38
CA ALA A 84 1.75 4.43 65.47
C ALA A 84 1.28 3.68 64.21
N VAL A 85 0.32 2.76 64.35
CA VAL A 85 -0.24 1.98 63.24
C VAL A 85 -1.04 2.88 62.30
N TYR A 86 -1.88 3.75 62.86
CA TYR A 86 -2.65 4.72 62.07
C TYR A 86 -1.74 5.66 61.29
N PHE A 87 -0.64 6.12 61.89
CA PHE A 87 0.33 6.99 61.24
C PHE A 87 1.02 6.32 60.04
N ILE A 88 1.49 5.08 60.21
CA ILE A 88 2.15 4.33 59.13
C ILE A 88 1.20 4.06 57.96
N ILE A 89 -0.04 3.62 58.25
CA ILE A 89 -1.04 3.36 57.20
C ILE A 89 -1.45 4.65 56.48
N SER A 90 -1.59 5.76 57.22
CA SER A 90 -1.87 7.07 56.64
C SER A 90 -0.73 7.55 55.73
N LEU A 91 0.52 7.32 56.14
CA LEU A 91 1.70 7.68 55.35
C LEU A 91 1.79 6.86 54.06
N LEU A 92 1.49 5.57 54.13
CA LEU A 92 1.39 4.70 52.94
C LEU A 92 0.26 5.14 52.00
N TYR A 93 -0.89 5.54 52.55
CA TYR A 93 -2.00 6.06 51.76
C TYR A 93 -1.67 7.39 51.07
N ILE A 94 -0.96 8.29 51.75
CA ILE A 94 -0.49 9.57 51.17
C ILE A 94 0.52 9.30 50.05
N ILE A 95 1.48 8.39 50.25
CA ILE A 95 2.43 8.00 49.20
C ILE A 95 1.68 7.37 48.01
N TRP A 96 0.79 6.42 48.26
CA TRP A 96 0.03 5.75 47.20
C TRP A 96 -0.85 6.71 46.41
N SER A 97 -1.55 7.63 47.08
CA SER A 97 -2.37 8.66 46.42
C SER A 97 -1.52 9.70 45.70
N SER A 98 -0.36 10.07 46.24
CA SER A 98 0.59 10.98 45.59
C SER A 98 1.26 10.35 44.35
N LEU A 99 1.48 9.03 44.35
CA LEU A 99 2.07 8.31 43.22
C LEU A 99 1.02 7.98 42.15
N SER A 100 -0.22 7.69 42.57
CA SER A 100 -1.33 7.35 41.65
C SER A 100 -1.96 8.58 40.99
N ALA A 101 -1.73 9.79 41.52
CA ALA A 101 -2.32 11.03 41.01
C ALA A 101 -1.56 11.67 39.83
N HIS A 102 -0.43 11.12 39.39
CA HIS A 102 0.32 11.68 38.27
C HIS A 102 0.12 10.86 36.99
N ARG A 103 -0.94 11.18 36.23
CA ARG A 103 -0.86 10.97 34.77
C ARG A 103 0.20 11.95 34.26
N ARG A 104 1.23 11.43 33.59
CA ARG A 104 2.25 12.26 32.94
C ARG A 104 1.58 13.23 31.99
N ARG A 105 2.00 14.50 32.03
CA ARG A 105 1.57 15.49 31.02
C ARG A 105 2.23 15.14 29.70
N THR A 106 1.48 15.29 28.61
CA THR A 106 1.84 14.85 27.24
C THR A 106 3.12 15.46 26.67
N ASN A 107 3.67 16.50 27.31
CA ASN A 107 4.91 17.18 26.93
C ASN A 107 6.06 17.04 27.95
N GLU A 108 5.95 16.19 28.95
CA GLU A 108 7.08 15.90 29.83
C GLU A 108 8.04 14.93 29.15
N LEU A 109 9.29 15.38 29.04
CA LEU A 109 10.41 14.57 28.56
C LEU A 109 10.47 13.28 29.38
N SER A 110 10.42 12.14 28.69
CA SER A 110 10.65 10.85 29.36
C SER A 110 12.00 10.89 30.06
N ALA A 111 12.16 10.23 31.21
CA ALA A 111 13.43 10.19 31.93
C ALA A 111 14.60 9.65 31.06
N TYR A 112 14.28 8.91 29.99
CA TYR A 112 15.23 8.38 29.02
C TYR A 112 15.71 9.41 27.96
N SER A 113 15.02 10.55 27.83
CA SER A 113 15.39 11.63 26.89
C SER A 113 16.70 12.33 27.28
N VAL A 114 17.10 12.21 28.56
CA VAL A 114 18.35 12.78 29.12
C VAL A 114 19.61 12.21 28.45
N PHE A 115 19.51 11.03 27.85
CA PHE A 115 20.64 10.36 27.21
C PHE A 115 20.80 10.69 25.72
N ASN A 116 19.90 11.51 25.14
CA ASN A 116 19.96 11.90 23.74
C ASN A 116 20.57 13.30 23.57
N PRO A 117 21.37 13.55 22.51
CA PRO A 117 21.86 14.89 22.21
C PRO A 117 20.67 15.83 21.97
N ASN A 118 20.70 17.01 22.60
CA ASN A 118 19.62 18.01 22.67
C ASN A 118 18.38 17.61 23.49
N CYS A 119 18.42 16.51 24.25
CA CYS A 119 17.29 16.01 25.05
C CYS A 119 16.02 15.70 24.23
N GLU A 120 16.13 15.49 22.92
CA GLU A 120 15.00 15.23 22.04
C GLU A 120 14.77 13.72 21.84
N LYS A 121 13.52 13.33 21.58
CA LYS A 121 13.18 11.94 21.28
C LYS A 121 13.64 11.57 19.87
N ILE A 122 14.47 10.54 19.74
CA ILE A 122 14.94 10.05 18.44
C ILE A 122 13.73 9.48 17.66
N GLN A 123 13.43 10.07 16.51
CA GLN A 123 12.37 9.61 15.61
C GLN A 123 12.56 8.11 15.27
N GLY A 124 11.56 7.29 15.61
CA GLY A 124 11.56 5.84 15.36
C GLY A 124 11.67 4.95 16.59
N THR A 125 11.88 5.52 17.78
CA THR A 125 11.86 4.76 19.06
C THR A 125 10.45 4.73 19.66
N PHE A 126 9.92 3.52 19.89
CA PHE A 126 8.58 3.30 20.46
C PHE A 126 8.49 3.83 21.90
N SER A 127 7.47 4.65 22.24
CA SER A 127 7.20 5.03 23.63
C SER A 127 6.53 3.89 24.41
N ALA A 128 6.68 3.91 25.73
CA ALA A 128 5.88 3.07 26.62
C ALA A 128 4.38 3.38 26.49
N GLU A 129 3.99 4.63 26.22
CA GLU A 129 2.59 4.98 25.92
C GLU A 129 2.12 4.48 24.56
N ASP A 130 3.00 4.45 23.55
CA ASP A 130 2.68 3.87 22.24
C ASP A 130 2.46 2.36 22.38
N TYR A 131 3.25 1.70 23.23
CA TYR A 131 3.10 0.30 23.58
C TYR A 131 1.83 0.03 24.38
N ASP A 132 1.53 0.81 25.43
CA ASP A 132 0.29 0.65 26.22
C ASP A 132 -0.97 0.97 25.39
N ARG A 133 -0.88 1.92 24.45
CA ARG A 133 -1.95 2.23 23.48
C ARG A 133 -2.18 1.07 22.51
N GLN A 134 -1.13 0.40 22.04
CA GLN A 134 -1.25 -0.82 21.23
C GLN A 134 -1.83 -1.99 22.04
N LEU A 135 -1.42 -2.16 23.30
CA LEU A 135 -1.94 -3.20 24.19
C LEU A 135 -3.43 -2.98 24.55
N ARG A 136 -3.84 -1.74 24.83
CA ARG A 136 -5.24 -1.41 25.19
C ARG A 136 -6.20 -1.36 24.01
N ARG A 137 -5.72 -1.02 22.81
CA ARG A 137 -6.50 -1.14 21.57
C ARG A 137 -6.53 -2.57 21.04
N GLY A 138 -5.65 -3.43 21.55
CA GLY A 138 -5.71 -4.87 21.38
C GLY A 138 -7.01 -5.44 21.95
N VAL A 139 -7.89 -5.85 21.04
CA VAL A 139 -8.99 -6.80 21.27
C VAL A 139 -10.25 -6.22 21.93
N LYS A 140 -10.98 -5.36 21.20
CA LYS A 140 -12.43 -5.59 21.08
C LYS A 140 -12.63 -6.76 20.11
N ARG A 141 -12.49 -7.98 20.62
CA ARG A 141 -13.06 -9.18 19.97
C ARG A 141 -14.57 -8.96 19.94
N LEU A 142 -15.07 -8.48 18.81
CA LEU A 142 -16.46 -8.69 18.45
C LEU A 142 -16.61 -10.21 18.29
N CYS A 143 -17.08 -10.87 19.33
CA CYS A 143 -17.48 -12.27 19.24
C CYS A 143 -18.66 -12.41 18.27
N ASN A 144 -18.56 -13.40 17.39
CA ASN A 144 -19.58 -13.97 16.51
C ASN A 144 -20.06 -13.16 15.29
N SER A 145 -19.32 -13.27 14.20
CA SER A 145 -19.71 -14.04 13.00
C SER A 145 -18.43 -14.30 12.20
N SER A 146 -18.42 -15.23 11.24
CA SER A 146 -17.29 -15.50 10.31
C SER A 146 -16.42 -14.25 10.09
N VAL A 147 -15.20 -14.20 10.63
CA VAL A 147 -14.35 -13.01 10.56
C VAL A 147 -13.91 -12.84 9.11
N ILE A 148 -14.65 -12.04 8.37
CA ILE A 148 -14.32 -11.67 7.01
C ILE A 148 -13.09 -10.77 7.09
N LYS A 149 -11.94 -11.27 6.64
CA LYS A 149 -10.72 -10.46 6.50
C LYS A 149 -10.66 -9.94 5.06
N TYR A 150 -10.26 -8.69 4.88
CA TYR A 150 -10.04 -8.11 3.55
C TYR A 150 -8.53 -7.96 3.27
N GLN A 151 -8.16 -7.95 1.99
CA GLN A 151 -6.80 -7.64 1.52
C GLN A 151 -6.82 -6.91 0.19
N TRP A 152 -5.74 -6.19 -0.11
CA TRP A 152 -5.50 -5.59 -1.42
C TRP A 152 -4.80 -6.59 -2.33
N ARG A 153 -5.50 -7.05 -3.36
CA ARG A 153 -4.95 -7.90 -4.43
C ARG A 153 -4.37 -7.02 -5.54
N PRO A 154 -3.07 -7.10 -5.86
CA PRO A 154 -2.51 -6.34 -6.97
C PRO A 154 -3.03 -6.86 -8.30
N ILE A 155 -3.30 -5.95 -9.23
CA ILE A 155 -3.69 -6.29 -10.60
C ILE A 155 -2.51 -6.10 -11.51
N VAL A 156 -2.14 -7.19 -12.14
CA VAL A 156 -0.88 -7.33 -12.87
C VAL A 156 -1.16 -7.79 -14.28
N ASP A 157 -0.14 -7.68 -15.13
CA ASP A 157 -0.21 -8.20 -16.49
C ASP A 157 -0.43 -9.72 -16.48
N ASP A 158 -1.16 -10.22 -17.47
CA ASP A 158 -1.44 -11.64 -17.62
C ASP A 158 -0.17 -12.46 -17.86
N GLU A 159 0.88 -11.84 -18.45
CA GLU A 159 2.21 -12.45 -18.62
C GLU A 159 2.79 -12.97 -17.28
N TYR A 160 2.43 -12.35 -16.15
CA TYR A 160 2.90 -12.75 -14.82
C TYR A 160 2.07 -13.88 -14.19
N LEU A 161 0.86 -14.14 -14.69
CA LEU A 161 -0.06 -15.13 -14.11
C LEU A 161 -0.02 -16.47 -14.85
N ARG A 162 0.48 -16.50 -16.08
CA ARG A 162 0.51 -17.69 -16.94
C ARG A 162 1.93 -18.26 -17.02
N LEU A 163 2.06 -19.52 -17.40
CA LEU A 163 3.36 -20.08 -17.79
C LEU A 163 3.81 -19.48 -19.13
N PRO A 164 5.12 -19.38 -19.38
CA PRO A 164 5.63 -18.96 -20.67
C PRO A 164 5.20 -19.93 -21.78
N ASN A 165 5.18 -19.44 -23.03
CA ASN A 165 4.98 -20.31 -24.18
C ASN A 165 6.11 -21.33 -24.27
N PHE A 166 5.79 -22.54 -24.73
CA PHE A 166 6.75 -23.64 -24.84
C PHE A 166 7.03 -24.01 -26.29
N GLN A 167 8.28 -24.41 -26.54
CA GLN A 167 8.77 -24.93 -27.80
C GLN A 167 9.36 -26.32 -27.59
N SER A 168 8.95 -27.30 -28.40
CA SER A 168 9.45 -28.67 -28.32
C SER A 168 10.83 -28.80 -28.98
N MET A 169 11.80 -29.27 -28.22
CA MET A 169 13.19 -29.48 -28.64
C MET A 169 13.60 -30.94 -28.51
N ILE A 170 14.50 -31.36 -29.39
CA ILE A 170 15.14 -32.67 -29.30
C ILE A 170 16.32 -32.58 -28.33
N VAL A 171 16.37 -33.52 -27.40
CA VAL A 171 17.43 -33.72 -26.43
C VAL A 171 18.12 -35.04 -26.72
N ALA A 172 19.45 -35.02 -26.73
CA ALA A 172 20.29 -36.21 -26.88
C ALA A 172 21.25 -36.32 -25.70
N HIS A 173 21.61 -37.55 -25.34
CA HIS A 173 22.60 -37.83 -24.30
C HIS A 173 24.00 -37.94 -24.93
N ILE A 174 24.97 -37.24 -24.35
CA ILE A 174 26.37 -37.20 -24.81
C ILE A 174 27.11 -38.44 -24.31
N LYS A 175 27.76 -39.18 -25.23
CA LYS A 175 28.58 -40.36 -24.90
C LYS A 175 29.81 -40.02 -24.07
N ASP A 176 30.60 -39.05 -24.53
CA ASP A 176 31.84 -38.61 -23.86
C ASP A 176 31.79 -37.12 -23.52
N ARG A 177 31.80 -36.81 -22.22
CA ARG A 177 31.77 -35.44 -21.69
C ARG A 177 33.01 -34.63 -22.07
N ARG A 178 34.13 -35.27 -22.44
CA ARG A 178 35.35 -34.56 -22.88
C ARG A 178 35.16 -33.84 -24.21
N LEU A 179 34.27 -34.34 -25.07
CA LEU A 179 33.98 -33.78 -26.39
C LEU A 179 32.93 -32.66 -26.35
N THR A 180 32.44 -32.30 -25.16
CA THR A 180 31.41 -31.27 -24.98
C THR A 180 31.70 -29.95 -25.70
N PRO A 181 32.92 -29.37 -25.64
CA PRO A 181 33.21 -28.11 -26.34
C PRO A 181 33.12 -28.22 -27.87
N GLU A 182 33.58 -29.34 -28.42
CA GLU A 182 33.52 -29.64 -29.86
C GLU A 182 32.05 -29.79 -30.31
N ILE A 183 31.26 -30.52 -29.53
CA ILE A 183 29.83 -30.71 -29.76
C ILE A 183 29.08 -29.38 -29.72
N ILE A 184 29.35 -28.51 -28.73
CA ILE A 184 28.73 -27.18 -28.65
C ILE A 184 29.07 -26.35 -29.90
N SER A 185 30.33 -26.36 -30.32
CA SER A 185 30.78 -25.65 -31.53
C SER A 185 30.04 -26.15 -32.77
N LEU A 186 29.95 -27.48 -32.94
CA LEU A 186 29.22 -28.12 -34.03
C LEU A 186 27.76 -27.69 -34.05
N ILE A 187 27.05 -27.79 -32.93
CA ILE A 187 25.62 -27.49 -32.90
C ILE A 187 25.38 -25.98 -33.03
N ASN A 188 26.27 -25.12 -32.52
CA ASN A 188 26.15 -23.68 -32.74
C ASN A 188 26.30 -23.28 -34.22
N ASN A 189 27.07 -24.05 -35.00
CA ASN A 189 27.17 -23.83 -36.45
C ASN A 189 25.88 -24.24 -37.18
N ILE A 190 25.15 -25.24 -36.66
CA ILE A 190 23.93 -25.77 -37.28
C ILE A 190 22.69 -24.99 -36.86
N TYR A 191 22.55 -24.78 -35.55
CA TYR A 191 21.43 -24.06 -34.93
C TYR A 191 21.97 -23.09 -33.90
N PRO A 192 22.39 -21.87 -34.29
CA PRO A 192 22.83 -20.87 -33.33
C PRO A 192 21.66 -20.46 -32.42
N TRP A 193 21.97 -20.22 -31.15
CA TRP A 193 20.96 -19.77 -30.18
C TRP A 193 20.33 -18.45 -30.64
N THR A 194 19.01 -18.46 -30.81
CA THR A 194 18.24 -17.26 -31.10
C THR A 194 18.23 -16.34 -29.89
N ASN A 195 17.96 -15.04 -30.09
CA ASN A 195 17.85 -14.09 -28.99
C ASN A 195 16.81 -14.50 -27.94
N SER A 196 15.75 -15.18 -28.35
CA SER A 196 14.70 -15.69 -27.46
C SER A 196 15.22 -16.75 -26.49
N LEU A 197 16.16 -17.62 -26.89
CA LEU A 197 16.61 -18.78 -26.09
C LEU A 197 17.83 -18.50 -25.19
N LYS A 198 18.37 -17.28 -25.16
CA LYS A 198 19.58 -16.93 -24.38
C LYS A 198 19.46 -17.17 -22.88
N HIS A 199 18.24 -17.23 -22.34
CA HIS A 199 17.97 -17.60 -20.96
C HIS A 199 18.09 -19.10 -20.69
N ILE A 200 18.35 -19.94 -21.68
CA ILE A 200 18.48 -21.39 -21.50
C ILE A 200 19.92 -21.81 -21.74
N ARG A 201 20.49 -22.60 -20.82
CA ARG A 201 21.76 -23.28 -21.05
C ARG A 201 21.50 -24.59 -21.77
N ARG A 202 22.17 -24.76 -22.91
CA ARG A 202 21.98 -25.88 -23.85
C ARG A 202 22.26 -27.26 -23.23
N ILE A 203 23.14 -27.33 -22.23
CA ILE A 203 23.59 -28.59 -21.61
C ILE A 203 23.14 -28.66 -20.17
N HIS A 204 22.66 -29.82 -19.74
CA HIS A 204 22.41 -30.14 -18.35
C HIS A 204 22.92 -31.55 -18.07
N ASN A 205 23.88 -31.70 -17.14
CA ASN A 205 24.58 -32.95 -16.86
C ASN A 205 25.31 -33.53 -18.09
N SER A 206 24.70 -34.50 -18.76
CA SER A 206 25.17 -35.13 -20.00
C SER A 206 24.14 -34.99 -21.13
N ASP A 207 23.00 -34.38 -20.87
CA ASP A 207 21.96 -34.14 -21.86
C ASP A 207 22.18 -32.78 -22.53
N ILE A 208 21.98 -32.73 -23.85
CA ILE A 208 22.12 -31.52 -24.65
C ILE A 208 20.87 -31.28 -25.50
N LEU A 209 20.41 -30.03 -25.50
CA LEU A 209 19.39 -29.54 -26.42
C LEU A 209 19.99 -29.36 -27.80
N LEU A 210 19.38 -29.93 -28.84
CA LEU A 210 19.85 -29.86 -30.22
C LEU A 210 19.14 -28.74 -30.99
N TYR A 211 17.97 -29.04 -31.54
CA TYR A 211 17.17 -28.15 -32.37
C TYR A 211 15.67 -28.48 -32.19
N PRO A 212 14.78 -27.59 -32.66
CA PRO A 212 13.33 -27.82 -32.59
C PRO A 212 12.92 -29.05 -33.39
N LEU A 213 11.81 -29.69 -33.00
CA LEU A 213 11.28 -30.88 -33.70
C LEU A 213 11.04 -30.63 -35.20
N ASN A 214 10.64 -29.40 -35.56
CA ASN A 214 10.32 -29.00 -36.94
C ASN A 214 11.55 -28.52 -37.74
N PHE A 215 12.77 -28.74 -37.24
CA PHE A 215 13.98 -28.28 -37.90
C PHE A 215 14.29 -29.11 -39.15
N GLN A 216 14.46 -28.44 -40.29
CA GLN A 216 14.53 -29.08 -41.61
C GLN A 216 15.91 -29.68 -41.94
N GLN A 217 16.98 -29.27 -41.26
CA GLN A 217 18.34 -29.72 -41.54
C GLN A 217 18.96 -30.42 -40.31
N PRO A 218 18.46 -31.62 -39.95
CA PRO A 218 18.97 -32.36 -38.81
C PRO A 218 20.44 -32.77 -39.02
N LEU A 219 21.09 -33.18 -37.93
CA LEU A 219 22.44 -33.72 -37.98
C LEU A 219 22.49 -34.95 -38.89
N HIS A 220 23.54 -35.07 -39.71
CA HIS A 220 23.81 -36.31 -40.43
C HIS A 220 23.99 -37.47 -39.44
N GLN A 221 23.43 -38.64 -39.79
CA GLN A 221 23.35 -39.79 -38.90
C GLN A 221 24.72 -40.28 -38.41
N ASP A 222 25.74 -40.26 -39.26
CA ASP A 222 27.12 -40.65 -38.91
C ASP A 222 27.70 -39.79 -37.77
N LEU A 223 27.46 -38.48 -37.82
CA LEU A 223 27.89 -37.57 -36.75
C LEU A 223 27.06 -37.79 -35.50
N PHE A 224 25.77 -38.11 -35.65
CA PHE A 224 24.89 -38.32 -34.52
C PHE A 224 25.34 -39.54 -33.72
N GLU A 225 25.58 -40.67 -34.39
CA GLU A 225 26.04 -41.91 -33.77
C GLU A 225 27.45 -41.78 -33.15
N LYS A 226 28.29 -40.89 -33.70
CA LYS A 226 29.63 -40.61 -33.14
C LYS A 226 29.58 -39.93 -31.77
N TYR A 227 28.71 -38.92 -31.59
CA TYR A 227 28.73 -38.07 -30.39
C TYR A 227 27.60 -38.38 -29.39
N PHE A 228 26.49 -38.95 -29.85
CA PHE A 228 25.28 -39.15 -29.05
C PHE A 228 24.87 -40.62 -28.97
N ASP A 229 24.11 -40.94 -27.93
CA ASP A 229 23.39 -42.20 -27.84
C ASP A 229 22.17 -42.19 -28.78
N ASN A 230 21.75 -43.38 -29.23
CA ASN A 230 20.63 -43.50 -30.19
C ASN A 230 19.27 -43.11 -29.59
N GLU A 231 19.19 -42.96 -28.26
CA GLU A 231 17.99 -42.52 -27.57
C GLU A 231 17.88 -40.99 -27.59
N THR A 232 16.83 -40.49 -28.25
CA THR A 232 16.47 -39.06 -28.21
C THR A 232 15.22 -38.87 -27.37
N LYS A 233 15.17 -37.77 -26.63
CA LYS A 233 14.02 -37.35 -25.82
C LYS A 233 13.48 -36.05 -26.38
N ILE A 234 12.16 -35.88 -26.31
CA ILE A 234 11.51 -34.62 -26.69
C ILE A 234 11.14 -33.89 -25.39
N ILE A 235 11.63 -32.66 -25.23
CA ILE A 235 11.35 -31.82 -24.07
C ILE A 235 10.80 -30.47 -24.53
N ASN A 236 9.79 -29.98 -23.82
CA ASN A 236 9.22 -28.66 -24.05
C ASN A 236 10.01 -27.62 -23.24
N ILE A 237 10.60 -26.63 -23.90
CA ILE A 237 11.36 -25.56 -23.23
C ILE A 237 10.65 -24.21 -23.36
N PRO A 238 10.80 -23.29 -22.39
CA PRO A 238 10.13 -22.00 -22.46
C PRO A 238 10.77 -21.11 -23.54
N GLU A 239 9.97 -20.65 -24.50
CA GLU A 239 10.39 -19.77 -25.61
C GLU A 239 10.82 -18.39 -25.09
N ASN A 240 10.12 -17.88 -24.08
CA ASN A 240 10.42 -16.63 -23.40
C ASN A 240 10.95 -16.89 -21.99
N PRO A 241 11.79 -16.00 -21.44
CA PRO A 241 12.29 -16.14 -20.08
C PRO A 241 11.17 -16.10 -19.03
N CYS A 242 11.30 -16.91 -17.98
CA CYS A 242 10.43 -16.83 -16.83
C CYS A 242 10.58 -15.47 -16.14
N LEU A 243 9.47 -14.81 -15.83
CA LEU A 243 9.44 -13.49 -15.22
C LEU A 243 9.45 -13.57 -13.69
N LEU A 244 8.78 -14.58 -13.14
CA LEU A 244 8.64 -14.80 -11.69
C LEU A 244 9.25 -16.12 -11.24
N LYS A 245 9.58 -16.19 -9.95
CA LYS A 245 10.21 -17.33 -9.29
C LYS A 245 9.34 -18.58 -9.35
N TRP A 246 8.04 -18.45 -9.11
CA TRP A 246 7.11 -19.58 -9.19
C TRP A 246 7.04 -20.19 -10.61
N GLN A 247 7.10 -19.35 -11.65
CA GLN A 247 7.12 -19.82 -13.05
C GLN A 247 8.41 -20.61 -13.31
N TYR A 248 9.54 -20.07 -12.85
CA TYR A 248 10.85 -20.71 -12.97
C TYR A 248 10.90 -22.06 -12.26
N ASP A 249 10.46 -22.13 -11.00
CA ASP A 249 10.49 -23.36 -10.21
C ASP A 249 9.63 -24.45 -10.85
N LYS A 250 8.47 -24.08 -11.39
CA LYS A 250 7.61 -24.99 -12.15
C LYS A 250 8.29 -25.46 -13.44
N CYS A 251 8.90 -24.57 -14.21
CA CYS A 251 9.60 -24.92 -15.44
C CYS A 251 10.81 -25.85 -15.19
N ILE A 252 11.56 -25.64 -14.12
CA ILE A 252 12.69 -26.53 -13.79
C ILE A 252 12.22 -27.92 -13.40
N LYS A 253 11.10 -28.00 -12.67
CA LYS A 253 10.54 -29.26 -12.19
C LYS A 253 9.93 -30.10 -13.32
N GLU A 254 9.21 -29.47 -14.24
CA GLU A 254 8.41 -30.17 -15.27
C GLU A 254 9.10 -30.25 -16.64
N HIS A 255 10.12 -29.43 -16.89
CA HIS A 255 10.71 -29.27 -18.22
C HIS A 255 12.25 -29.38 -18.22
N TRP A 256 12.97 -28.26 -18.24
CA TRP A 256 14.43 -28.24 -18.36
C TRP A 256 15.06 -27.60 -17.14
N SER A 257 15.98 -28.32 -16.49
CA SER A 257 16.53 -27.89 -15.21
C SER A 257 17.58 -26.78 -15.33
N ASN A 258 18.19 -26.55 -16.50
CA ASN A 258 19.25 -25.56 -16.69
C ASN A 258 18.76 -24.27 -17.37
N ILE A 259 17.81 -23.60 -16.71
CA ILE A 259 17.29 -22.29 -17.11
C ILE A 259 18.01 -21.20 -16.29
N ILE A 260 18.40 -20.11 -16.95
CA ILE A 260 18.96 -18.92 -16.31
C ILE A 260 17.80 -18.02 -15.88
N PHE A 261 17.63 -17.85 -14.59
CA PHE A 261 16.67 -16.94 -14.01
C PHE A 261 17.36 -15.88 -13.16
N ARG A 262 16.89 -14.63 -13.31
CA ARG A 262 17.30 -13.49 -12.49
C ARG A 262 16.06 -12.90 -11.88
N GLU A 263 15.94 -13.06 -10.57
CA GLU A 263 14.79 -12.57 -9.83
C GLU A 263 14.73 -11.04 -9.85
N ASN A 264 13.56 -10.51 -10.20
CA ASN A 264 13.29 -9.08 -10.08
C ASN A 264 12.46 -8.83 -8.81
N LYS A 265 13.17 -8.49 -7.73
CA LYS A 265 12.57 -8.27 -6.40
C LYS A 265 11.43 -7.24 -6.41
N ILE A 266 11.50 -6.22 -7.25
CA ILE A 266 10.46 -5.17 -7.33
C ILE A 266 9.17 -5.76 -7.89
N ILE A 267 9.26 -6.57 -8.95
CA ILE A 267 8.10 -7.21 -9.55
C ILE A 267 7.52 -8.22 -8.56
N GLU A 268 8.35 -9.09 -7.97
CA GLU A 268 7.93 -10.06 -6.96
C GLU A 268 7.18 -9.39 -5.79
N GLN A 269 7.74 -8.30 -5.25
CA GLN A 269 7.07 -7.53 -4.20
C GLN A 269 5.76 -6.91 -4.67
N SER A 270 5.68 -6.45 -5.92
CA SER A 270 4.44 -5.88 -6.47
C SER A 270 3.33 -6.91 -6.68
N GLN A 271 3.66 -8.20 -6.77
CA GLN A 271 2.69 -9.30 -6.86
C GLN A 271 2.11 -9.69 -5.49
N LEU A 272 2.76 -9.29 -4.40
CA LEU A 272 2.32 -9.68 -3.06
C LEU A 272 1.00 -8.99 -2.72
N LYS A 273 0.06 -9.79 -2.23
CA LYS A 273 -1.17 -9.25 -1.62
C LYS A 273 -0.77 -8.38 -0.42
N LYS A 274 -1.36 -7.20 -0.33
CA LYS A 274 -1.09 -6.24 0.74
C LYS A 274 -2.23 -6.28 1.74
N ASP A 275 -1.92 -6.52 3.02
CA ASP A 275 -2.90 -6.39 4.10
C ASP A 275 -3.42 -4.93 4.19
N LEU A 276 -4.66 -4.76 4.62
CA LEU A 276 -5.21 -3.42 4.89
C LEU A 276 -4.45 -2.77 6.05
N THR A 277 -4.04 -1.51 5.86
CA THR A 277 -3.54 -0.67 6.94
C THR A 277 -4.69 -0.02 7.70
N GLU A 278 -4.46 0.47 8.93
CA GLU A 278 -5.48 1.22 9.69
C GLU A 278 -6.04 2.41 8.89
N ASN A 279 -5.18 3.09 8.12
CA ASN A 279 -5.58 4.19 7.25
C ASN A 279 -6.48 3.71 6.10
N ASP A 280 -6.17 2.55 5.49
CA ASP A 280 -7.02 1.98 4.45
C ASP A 280 -8.43 1.71 5.00
N GLU A 281 -8.56 1.16 6.23
CA GLU A 281 -9.86 0.94 6.87
C GLU A 281 -10.65 2.23 7.09
N ILE A 282 -9.98 3.29 7.54
CA ILE A 282 -10.59 4.63 7.71
C ILE A 282 -11.07 5.17 6.35
N ILE A 283 -10.25 5.07 5.30
CA ILE A 283 -10.61 5.54 3.95
C ILE A 283 -11.79 4.73 3.39
N LEU A 284 -11.84 3.41 3.64
CA LEU A 284 -12.95 2.57 3.25
C LEU A 284 -14.25 2.94 3.98
N ASP A 285 -14.18 3.25 5.28
CA ASP A 285 -15.33 3.76 6.04
C ASP A 285 -15.81 5.12 5.50
N LEU A 286 -14.87 6.02 5.17
CA LEU A 286 -15.19 7.29 4.53
C LEU A 286 -15.83 7.11 3.16
N LEU A 287 -15.34 6.18 2.33
CA LEU A 287 -15.96 5.87 1.04
C LEU A 287 -17.40 5.39 1.21
N LYS A 288 -17.67 4.52 2.20
CA LYS A 288 -19.03 4.05 2.51
C LYS A 288 -19.93 5.19 2.97
N LYS A 289 -19.40 6.13 3.77
CA LYS A 289 -20.12 7.34 4.18
C LYS A 289 -20.45 8.26 3.00
N ILE A 290 -19.53 8.44 2.04
CA ILE A 290 -19.79 9.24 0.82
C ILE A 290 -20.87 8.59 -0.04
N GLN A 291 -20.85 7.26 -0.11
CA GLN A 291 -21.77 6.49 -0.93
C GLN A 291 -23.23 6.67 -0.47
N ASP A 292 -23.46 6.94 0.83
CA ASP A 292 -24.78 7.17 1.44
C ASP A 292 -25.81 6.08 1.02
N ASN A 293 -27.11 6.32 1.19
CA ASN A 293 -28.20 5.35 0.94
C ASN A 293 -28.26 4.76 -0.49
N ASP A 294 -27.43 5.23 -1.43
CA ASP A 294 -27.36 4.73 -2.81
C ASP A 294 -26.13 3.82 -3.01
N GLN A 295 -26.34 2.52 -2.81
CA GLN A 295 -25.29 1.51 -2.94
C GLN A 295 -24.68 1.42 -4.35
N ASP A 296 -25.31 2.01 -5.37
CA ASP A 296 -24.81 1.97 -6.75
C ASP A 296 -24.02 3.25 -7.12
N SER A 297 -24.00 4.25 -6.24
CA SER A 297 -23.26 5.49 -6.46
C SER A 297 -21.75 5.25 -6.48
N HIS A 298 -21.10 5.73 -7.54
CA HIS A 298 -19.66 5.60 -7.69
C HIS A 298 -18.95 6.72 -6.93
N CYS A 299 -18.11 6.39 -5.95
CA CYS A 299 -17.38 7.36 -5.15
C CYS A 299 -15.86 7.26 -5.33
N ALA A 300 -15.17 8.37 -5.07
CA ALA A 300 -13.73 8.52 -5.21
C ALA A 300 -13.14 9.37 -4.06
N ILE A 301 -12.02 8.94 -3.49
CA ILE A 301 -11.21 9.71 -2.53
C ILE A 301 -9.76 9.75 -3.01
N ILE A 302 -9.16 10.94 -3.08
CA ILE A 302 -7.72 11.12 -3.36
C ILE A 302 -7.00 11.38 -2.04
N VAL A 303 -5.88 10.69 -1.83
CA VAL A 303 -5.08 10.69 -0.60
C VAL A 303 -3.62 11.02 -0.94
N ASP A 304 -2.97 11.82 -0.13
CA ASP A 304 -1.52 12.03 -0.20
C ASP A 304 -0.78 10.84 0.42
N ASN A 305 0.14 10.19 -0.31
CA ASN A 305 0.87 9.05 0.21
C ASN A 305 1.92 9.43 1.26
N GLU A 306 2.47 10.65 1.21
CA GLU A 306 3.48 11.08 2.20
C GLU A 306 2.85 11.32 3.56
N GLN A 307 1.73 12.05 3.59
CA GLN A 307 1.05 12.42 4.83
C GLN A 307 -0.03 11.43 5.25
N GLN A 308 -0.47 10.54 4.35
CA GLN A 308 -1.61 9.63 4.54
C GLN A 308 -2.92 10.37 4.85
N ILE A 309 -3.11 11.55 4.27
CA ILE A 309 -4.27 12.43 4.52
C ILE A 309 -5.18 12.43 3.28
N PRO A 310 -6.50 12.24 3.43
CA PRO A 310 -7.45 12.43 2.34
C PRO A 310 -7.53 13.91 1.95
N LEU A 311 -7.27 14.20 0.68
CA LEU A 311 -7.25 15.55 0.13
C LEU A 311 -8.64 15.98 -0.38
N VAL A 312 -9.33 15.05 -1.06
CA VAL A 312 -10.64 15.28 -1.68
C VAL A 312 -11.44 13.98 -1.66
N GLY A 313 -12.74 14.07 -1.33
CA GLY A 313 -13.72 13.00 -1.49
C GLY A 313 -14.90 13.48 -2.32
N THR A 314 -15.40 12.65 -3.23
CA THR A 314 -16.52 12.99 -4.11
C THR A 314 -17.29 11.76 -4.59
N ARG A 315 -18.42 12.00 -5.24
CA ARG A 315 -19.32 11.00 -5.84
C ARG A 315 -19.53 11.25 -7.32
N ASP A 316 -20.31 10.39 -7.95
CA ASP A 316 -20.69 10.48 -9.35
C ASP A 316 -21.79 11.52 -9.55
N TYR A 317 -21.64 12.37 -10.58
CA TYR A 317 -22.61 13.41 -10.95
C TYR A 317 -23.09 13.24 -12.39
N ARG A 318 -23.15 12.01 -12.92
CA ARG A 318 -23.68 11.75 -14.28
C ARG A 318 -25.12 12.18 -14.48
N HIS A 319 -25.89 12.37 -13.41
CA HIS A 319 -27.22 12.94 -13.45
C HIS A 319 -27.22 14.42 -13.90
N GLU A 320 -26.13 15.16 -13.64
CA GLU A 320 -25.93 16.52 -14.15
C GLU A 320 -25.26 16.50 -15.53
N HIS A 321 -24.17 15.74 -15.70
CA HIS A 321 -23.47 15.65 -16.97
C HIS A 321 -22.78 14.29 -17.18
N PRO A 322 -22.90 13.66 -18.36
CA PRO A 322 -22.44 12.28 -18.60
C PRO A 322 -20.93 12.07 -18.38
N LEU A 323 -20.10 13.11 -18.47
CA LEU A 323 -18.65 13.01 -18.23
C LEU A 323 -18.23 13.21 -16.76
N GLN A 324 -19.15 13.60 -15.87
CA GLN A 324 -18.87 13.87 -14.46
C GLN A 324 -18.86 12.59 -13.62
N HIS A 325 -17.97 11.68 -13.99
CA HIS A 325 -17.67 10.51 -13.17
C HIS A 325 -16.91 10.95 -11.91
N SER A 326 -17.06 10.22 -10.81
CA SER A 326 -16.41 10.55 -9.53
C SER A 326 -14.91 10.77 -9.63
N THR A 327 -14.20 9.98 -10.44
CA THR A 327 -12.78 10.17 -10.72
C THR A 327 -12.48 11.52 -11.39
N MET A 328 -13.28 11.91 -12.39
CA MET A 328 -13.07 13.18 -13.11
C MET A 328 -13.32 14.36 -12.19
N VAL A 329 -14.39 14.30 -11.42
CA VAL A 329 -14.75 15.32 -10.44
C VAL A 329 -13.66 15.43 -9.36
N ALA A 330 -13.11 14.31 -8.88
CA ALA A 330 -12.05 14.32 -7.87
C ALA A 330 -10.79 15.03 -8.37
N ILE A 331 -10.40 14.79 -9.63
CA ILE A 331 -9.26 15.45 -10.28
C ILE A 331 -9.51 16.96 -10.38
N ASP A 332 -10.69 17.38 -10.85
CA ASP A 332 -11.01 18.82 -11.00
C ASP A 332 -11.05 19.55 -9.65
N LEU A 333 -11.66 18.94 -8.63
CA LEU A 333 -11.70 19.50 -7.27
C LEU A 333 -10.30 19.67 -6.67
N LEU A 334 -9.44 18.66 -6.82
CA LEU A 334 -8.08 18.76 -6.31
C LEU A 334 -7.26 19.80 -7.07
N ALA A 335 -7.46 19.90 -8.39
CA ALA A 335 -6.84 20.94 -9.20
C ALA A 335 -7.29 22.34 -8.75
N ALA A 336 -8.59 22.54 -8.52
CA ALA A 336 -9.13 23.79 -7.99
C ALA A 336 -8.51 24.13 -6.63
N ASN A 337 -8.49 23.17 -5.69
CA ASN A 337 -7.89 23.36 -4.36
C ASN A 337 -6.40 23.70 -4.42
N SER A 338 -5.66 23.13 -5.37
CA SER A 338 -4.24 23.43 -5.56
C SER A 338 -3.99 24.86 -6.07
N ILE A 339 -4.94 25.42 -6.83
CA ILE A 339 -4.89 26.80 -7.33
C ILE A 339 -5.24 27.77 -6.19
N TYR A 340 -6.30 27.49 -5.42
CA TYR A 340 -6.68 28.29 -4.25
C TYR A 340 -5.62 28.30 -3.15
N SER A 341 -4.98 27.15 -2.90
CA SER A 341 -3.87 27.06 -1.95
C SER A 341 -2.66 27.86 -2.45
N ARG A 342 -2.40 27.92 -3.77
CA ARG A 342 -1.38 28.83 -4.29
C ARG A 342 -1.73 30.31 -4.08
N GLU A 343 -2.99 30.71 -4.11
CA GLU A 343 -3.33 32.14 -3.92
C GLU A 343 -3.27 32.58 -2.44
N ASN A 344 -3.65 31.73 -1.49
CA ASN A 344 -3.68 32.10 -0.05
C ASN A 344 -2.43 31.68 0.76
N PHE A 345 -1.54 30.88 0.20
CA PHE A 345 -0.40 30.27 0.91
C PHE A 345 0.97 30.75 0.39
N LEU A 346 0.99 31.55 -0.69
CA LEU A 346 2.21 31.97 -1.37
C LEU A 346 3.10 32.92 -0.53
N GLU A 347 2.60 33.50 0.56
CA GLU A 347 3.42 34.37 1.41
C GLU A 347 4.09 33.67 2.61
N LYS A 348 3.64 32.47 3.03
CA LYS A 348 4.10 31.91 4.32
C LYS A 348 4.85 30.57 4.27
N PHE A 349 4.91 29.90 3.12
CA PHE A 349 5.45 28.52 3.04
C PHE A 349 6.48 28.25 1.95
N LEU A 350 6.81 29.24 1.12
CA LEU A 350 7.78 29.05 0.03
C LEU A 350 9.24 28.83 0.51
N GLU A 351 9.52 28.88 1.81
CA GLU A 351 10.89 28.69 2.30
C GLU A 351 11.29 27.25 2.65
N LYS A 352 10.39 26.25 2.69
CA LYS A 352 10.79 24.93 3.29
C LYS A 352 10.58 23.62 2.55
N LYS A 353 10.10 23.58 1.29
CA LYS A 353 10.21 22.35 0.46
C LYS A 353 10.06 22.68 -1.04
N GLU A 354 11.18 22.76 -1.75
CA GLU A 354 11.24 22.86 -3.22
C GLU A 354 10.86 21.53 -3.92
N LYS A 355 9.67 21.00 -3.66
CA LYS A 355 9.06 20.05 -4.60
C LYS A 355 7.76 20.67 -5.08
N LYS A 356 7.80 21.25 -6.29
CA LYS A 356 6.59 21.65 -7.00
C LYS A 356 5.71 20.41 -7.14
N ALA A 357 4.61 20.36 -6.38
CA ALA A 357 3.57 19.36 -6.56
C ALA A 357 3.11 19.39 -8.03
N TYR A 358 3.40 18.32 -8.75
CA TYR A 358 3.10 18.21 -10.17
C TYR A 358 2.02 17.15 -10.37
N LEU A 359 0.81 17.62 -10.70
CA LEU A 359 -0.38 16.79 -10.87
C LEU A 359 -0.63 15.92 -9.63
N LEU A 360 -0.91 14.63 -9.79
CA LEU A 360 -1.23 13.69 -8.72
C LEU A 360 -0.06 12.75 -8.39
N ASN A 361 1.17 13.18 -8.68
CA ASN A 361 2.35 12.38 -8.36
C ASN A 361 2.54 12.30 -6.84
N GLY A 362 2.66 11.09 -6.30
CA GLY A 362 2.68 10.86 -4.85
C GLY A 362 1.30 10.72 -4.23
N CYS A 363 0.21 10.80 -5.00
CA CYS A 363 -1.14 10.57 -4.49
C CYS A 363 -1.64 9.16 -4.85
N SER A 364 -2.50 8.62 -4.01
CA SER A 364 -3.32 7.43 -4.30
C SER A 364 -4.78 7.82 -4.42
N ILE A 365 -5.53 7.09 -5.24
CA ILE A 365 -6.98 7.25 -5.33
C ILE A 365 -7.67 5.95 -4.94
N TYR A 366 -8.72 6.07 -4.12
CA TYR A 366 -9.57 4.97 -3.68
C TYR A 366 -10.94 5.14 -4.32
N LEU A 367 -11.42 4.10 -4.99
CA LEU A 367 -12.64 4.09 -5.79
C LEU A 367 -13.57 2.98 -5.32
N THR A 368 -14.87 3.25 -5.28
CA THR A 368 -15.86 2.17 -5.01
C THR A 368 -15.89 1.10 -6.10
N HIS A 369 -15.84 1.52 -7.36
CA HIS A 369 -15.92 0.66 -8.53
C HIS A 369 -14.72 0.89 -9.45
N GLU A 370 -14.36 -0.14 -10.21
CA GLU A 370 -13.32 -0.06 -11.21
C GLU A 370 -13.63 1.05 -12.24
N PRO A 371 -12.67 1.96 -12.51
CA PRO A 371 -12.89 3.08 -13.40
C PRO A 371 -13.00 2.62 -14.86
N CYS A 372 -13.82 3.34 -15.62
CA CYS A 372 -13.92 3.17 -17.07
C CYS A 372 -12.64 3.65 -17.80
N ILE A 373 -12.54 3.36 -19.10
CA ILE A 373 -11.37 3.73 -19.92
C ILE A 373 -11.05 5.22 -19.89
N MET A 374 -12.07 6.09 -19.90
CA MET A 374 -11.89 7.54 -19.81
C MET A 374 -11.23 7.94 -18.49
N CYS A 375 -11.76 7.44 -17.37
CA CYS A 375 -11.26 7.73 -16.03
C CYS A 375 -9.85 7.15 -15.82
N ALA A 376 -9.61 5.92 -16.28
CA ALA A 376 -8.29 5.29 -16.22
C ALA A 376 -7.25 6.08 -17.02
N MET A 377 -7.60 6.57 -18.22
CA MET A 377 -6.71 7.40 -19.03
C MET A 377 -6.48 8.78 -18.40
N ALA A 378 -7.50 9.37 -17.77
CA ALA A 378 -7.36 10.63 -17.03
C ALA A 378 -6.41 10.49 -15.84
N LEU A 379 -6.48 9.39 -15.10
CA LEU A 379 -5.56 9.07 -14.01
C LEU A 379 -4.12 8.89 -14.49
N LEU A 380 -3.94 8.21 -15.63
CA LEU A 380 -2.63 8.05 -16.28
C LEU A 380 -2.03 9.41 -16.67
N HIS A 381 -2.81 10.28 -17.31
CA HIS A 381 -2.37 11.63 -17.67
C HIS A 381 -2.12 12.52 -16.46
N SER A 382 -2.84 12.29 -15.36
CA SER A 382 -2.66 12.97 -14.07
C SER A 382 -1.48 12.44 -13.25
N ARG A 383 -0.79 11.39 -13.73
CA ARG A 383 0.36 10.75 -13.07
C ARG A 383 0.08 10.27 -11.63
N ILE A 384 -1.10 9.68 -11.40
CA ILE A 384 -1.43 9.06 -10.11
C ILE A 384 -0.39 7.98 -9.75
N SER A 385 -0.09 7.76 -8.47
CA SER A 385 0.86 6.71 -8.06
C SER A 385 0.18 5.34 -7.92
N ASN A 386 -0.93 5.27 -7.20
CA ASN A 386 -1.65 4.02 -6.95
C ASN A 386 -3.17 4.22 -7.10
N VAL A 387 -3.84 3.20 -7.59
CA VAL A 387 -5.30 3.14 -7.71
C VAL A 387 -5.81 1.94 -6.93
N TYR A 388 -6.70 2.19 -5.98
CA TYR A 388 -7.38 1.19 -5.18
C TYR A 388 -8.85 1.17 -5.59
N TYR A 389 -9.44 0.00 -5.87
CA TYR A 389 -10.88 -0.09 -6.09
C TYR A 389 -11.52 -1.29 -5.37
N LEU A 390 -12.81 -1.17 -5.03
CA LEU A 390 -13.49 -2.21 -4.25
C LEU A 390 -14.13 -3.28 -5.15
N LYS A 391 -14.96 -2.85 -6.10
CA LYS A 391 -15.72 -3.74 -6.99
C LYS A 391 -15.24 -3.66 -8.43
N GLU A 392 -15.13 -4.80 -9.09
CA GLU A 392 -14.87 -4.88 -10.54
C GLU A 392 -16.03 -4.31 -11.34
N ASN A 393 -15.73 -3.79 -12.53
CA ASN A 393 -16.74 -3.35 -13.47
C ASN A 393 -16.67 -4.16 -14.76
N GLN A 394 -17.45 -5.24 -14.84
CA GLN A 394 -17.41 -6.18 -15.96
C GLN A 394 -17.78 -5.56 -17.31
N HIS A 395 -18.55 -4.47 -17.33
CA HIS A 395 -19.03 -3.86 -18.56
C HIS A 395 -18.08 -2.80 -19.13
N VAL A 396 -17.45 -1.98 -18.29
CA VAL A 396 -16.64 -0.83 -18.74
C VAL A 396 -15.28 -0.70 -18.06
N GLY A 397 -14.94 -1.59 -17.13
CA GLY A 397 -13.71 -1.55 -16.34
C GLY A 397 -12.43 -1.64 -17.19
N ALA A 398 -11.50 -0.73 -16.93
CA ALA A 398 -10.28 -0.56 -17.74
C ALA A 398 -8.96 -0.85 -17.00
N LEU A 399 -9.02 -1.29 -15.75
CA LEU A 399 -7.84 -1.57 -14.93
C LEU A 399 -7.73 -3.03 -14.48
N GLY A 400 -8.69 -3.88 -14.80
CA GLY A 400 -8.66 -5.31 -14.49
C GLY A 400 -9.68 -6.13 -15.28
N SER A 401 -10.89 -5.61 -15.49
CA SER A 401 -12.00 -6.38 -16.08
C SER A 401 -11.88 -6.59 -17.58
N LYS A 402 -12.10 -5.54 -18.39
CA LYS A 402 -12.02 -5.66 -19.87
C LYS A 402 -10.67 -5.28 -20.42
N TYR A 403 -10.03 -4.30 -19.78
CA TYR A 403 -8.72 -3.82 -20.18
C TYR A 403 -7.82 -3.73 -18.94
N LYS A 404 -6.50 -3.72 -19.19
CA LYS A 404 -5.48 -3.46 -18.17
C LYS A 404 -4.60 -2.31 -18.65
N LEU A 405 -5.19 -1.11 -18.72
CA LEU A 405 -4.52 0.06 -19.30
C LEU A 405 -3.17 0.34 -18.63
N HIS A 406 -3.09 0.13 -17.32
CA HIS A 406 -1.89 0.39 -16.51
C HIS A 406 -0.72 -0.56 -16.81
N THR A 407 -0.95 -1.71 -17.47
CA THR A 407 0.12 -2.67 -17.81
C THR A 407 0.69 -2.44 -19.22
N LEU A 408 0.08 -1.57 -20.02
CA LEU A 408 0.50 -1.33 -21.40
C LEU A 408 1.93 -0.80 -21.48
N LYS A 409 2.81 -1.55 -22.16
CA LYS A 409 4.26 -1.24 -22.28
C LYS A 409 4.55 0.12 -22.96
N LYS A 410 3.62 0.64 -23.76
CA LYS A 410 3.76 1.90 -24.54
C LYS A 410 3.37 3.17 -23.78
N THR A 411 2.90 3.07 -22.54
CA THR A 411 2.52 4.26 -21.76
C THR A 411 3.74 4.90 -21.10
N ASN A 412 3.74 6.23 -21.02
CA ASN A 412 4.85 7.00 -20.45
C ASN A 412 4.85 7.02 -18.91
N HIS A 413 3.72 6.70 -18.30
CA HIS A 413 3.54 6.68 -16.84
C HIS A 413 3.03 5.32 -16.39
N ARG A 414 3.56 4.83 -15.27
CA ARG A 414 3.17 3.57 -14.65
C ARG A 414 2.63 3.85 -13.25
N PHE A 415 1.51 3.22 -12.93
CA PHE A 415 0.89 3.27 -11.61
C PHE A 415 0.44 1.87 -11.21
N THR A 416 0.41 1.63 -9.91
CA THR A 416 -0.03 0.34 -9.38
C THR A 416 -1.55 0.33 -9.23
N VAL A 417 -2.15 -0.85 -9.38
CA VAL A 417 -3.59 -1.03 -9.22
C VAL A 417 -3.83 -2.16 -8.25
N TYR A 418 -4.73 -1.94 -7.30
CA TYR A 418 -5.15 -2.92 -6.31
C TYR A 418 -6.67 -3.02 -6.27
N GLN A 419 -7.14 -4.23 -6.09
CA GLN A 419 -8.54 -4.54 -5.88
C GLN A 419 -8.76 -5.10 -4.47
N LEU A 420 -9.86 -4.71 -3.83
CA LEU A 420 -10.26 -5.30 -2.56
C LEU A 420 -10.73 -6.75 -2.76
N GLU A 421 -10.11 -7.69 -2.04
CA GLU A 421 -10.47 -9.11 -2.06
C GLU A 421 -10.89 -9.55 -0.65
N GLN A 422 -11.94 -10.36 -0.59
CA GLN A 422 -12.43 -10.97 0.63
C GLN A 422 -11.72 -12.31 0.88
N ILE A 423 -11.19 -12.50 2.10
CA ILE A 423 -10.59 -13.75 2.56
C ILE A 423 -11.60 -14.46 3.45
N ASN A 424 -12.05 -15.64 3.02
CA ASN A 424 -12.80 -16.55 3.87
C ASN A 424 -11.78 -17.41 4.64
N LEU A 425 -11.69 -17.22 5.96
CA LEU A 425 -10.75 -17.95 6.82
C LEU A 425 -11.09 -19.45 6.97
N THR A 426 -12.15 -19.94 6.32
CA THR A 426 -12.58 -21.35 6.36
C THR A 426 -11.83 -22.26 5.40
N ASP A 427 -11.17 -21.72 4.36
CA ASP A 427 -10.61 -22.54 3.27
C ASP A 427 -9.12 -22.91 3.46
N ASN A 428 -8.44 -22.29 4.43
CA ASN A 428 -7.00 -22.53 4.69
C ASN A 428 -6.70 -23.78 5.53
N MET A 429 -7.68 -24.61 5.85
CA MET A 429 -7.47 -25.91 6.53
C MET A 429 -7.31 -27.10 5.57
N ASN A 430 -7.50 -26.92 4.25
CA ASN A 430 -7.54 -28.04 3.28
C ASN A 430 -6.43 -28.04 2.22
N THR A 431 -5.42 -27.16 2.30
CA THR A 431 -4.33 -27.11 1.30
C THR A 431 -2.93 -27.30 1.89
N SER A 432 -2.84 -28.07 2.97
CA SER A 432 -1.58 -28.61 3.48
C SER A 432 -1.71 -30.11 3.69
N GLU A 433 -1.82 -30.86 2.59
CA GLU A 433 -1.48 -32.28 2.50
C GLU A 433 -0.66 -32.54 1.23
#